data_AF-A0A062VTL5-F1
#
_entry.id   AF-A0A062VTL5-F1
#
_cell.length_a   1.000
_cell.length_b   1.000
_cell.length_c   1.000
_cell.angle_alpha   90.00
_cell.angle_beta   90.00
_cell.angle_gamma   90.00
#
_symmetry.space_group_name_H-M   'P 1'
#
loop_
_entity.id
_entity.type
_entity.pdbx_description
1 polymer ?
#
loop_
_entity_poly.entity_id
_entity_poly.type
_entity_poly.pdbx_seq_one_letter_code
_entity_poly.pdbx_strand_id
1 'polypeptide(L)'
;MSSETATENETASQRPRMSQQKRSSISTRKLLQATADLIAERGYEGTTLIEIGKRAGYSHGLVTRRFGTKANLVQSLIATLSKRFGHVEMSQTVGDAVGIDAIETLLLSIRVNAEESPQSLRGFYA
;
A
#
# COMPACT_ATOMS: atom_id res chain seq x y z
N MET A 1 4.81 50.28 -24.67
CA MET A 1 5.81 49.59 -23.84
C MET A 1 5.03 48.85 -22.75
N SER A 2 4.41 47.73 -23.11
CA SER A 2 4.96 46.37 -23.08
C SER A 2 4.97 45.79 -21.67
N SER A 3 3.91 45.07 -21.30
CA SER A 3 3.89 44.03 -20.26
C SER A 3 2.56 43.28 -20.32
N GLU A 4 2.40 42.37 -21.29
CA GLU A 4 1.34 41.37 -21.25
C GLU A 4 1.76 40.20 -22.14
N THR A 5 2.48 39.23 -21.58
CA THR A 5 2.69 37.88 -22.15
C THR A 5 3.53 37.05 -21.17
N ALA A 6 2.94 36.65 -20.04
CA ALA A 6 3.59 35.70 -19.14
C ALA A 6 2.58 34.91 -18.28
N THR A 7 1.55 34.27 -18.88
CA THR A 7 0.70 33.35 -18.10
C THR A 7 0.21 32.10 -18.85
N GLU A 8 0.41 31.96 -20.16
CA GLU A 8 -0.24 30.85 -20.89
C GLU A 8 0.52 29.51 -20.89
N ASN A 9 1.78 29.45 -20.43
CA ASN A 9 2.61 28.26 -20.63
C ASN A 9 2.73 27.30 -19.42
N GLU A 10 2.12 27.60 -18.26
CA GLU A 10 2.20 26.72 -17.08
C GLU A 10 1.14 25.59 -17.08
N THR A 11 -0.01 25.82 -17.72
CA THR A 11 -1.18 24.94 -17.60
C THR A 11 -1.11 23.69 -18.50
N ALA A 12 -0.24 23.68 -19.52
CA ALA A 12 -0.10 22.58 -20.48
C ALA A 12 0.84 21.46 -19.99
N SER A 13 1.87 21.79 -19.22
CA SER A 13 2.87 20.83 -18.70
C SER A 13 2.35 20.01 -17.49
N GLN A 14 1.34 20.52 -16.80
CA GLN A 14 0.79 19.90 -15.58
C GLN A 14 -0.22 18.75 -15.86
N ARG A 15 -1.02 18.85 -16.94
CA ARG A 15 -2.07 17.85 -17.26
C ARG A 15 -1.51 16.45 -17.58
N PRO A 16 -0.40 16.27 -18.31
CA PRO A 16 0.19 14.95 -18.57
C PRO A 16 0.73 14.28 -17.30
N ARG A 17 1.44 15.03 -16.43
CA ARG A 17 2.05 14.51 -15.19
C ARG A 17 1.02 14.01 -14.19
N MET A 18 -0.07 14.76 -13.99
CA MET A 18 -1.15 14.38 -13.08
C MET A 18 -1.82 13.06 -13.51
N SER A 19 -1.99 12.87 -14.82
CA SER A 19 -2.58 11.63 -15.37
C SER A 19 -1.69 10.41 -15.12
N GLN A 20 -0.36 10.58 -15.17
CA GLN A 20 0.60 9.50 -14.94
C GLN A 20 0.68 9.12 -13.46
N GLN A 21 0.62 10.10 -12.55
CA GLN A 21 0.58 9.85 -11.11
C GLN A 21 -0.69 9.07 -10.71
N LYS A 22 -1.85 9.44 -11.27
CA LYS A 22 -3.12 8.74 -11.00
C LYS A 22 -3.12 7.31 -11.52
N ARG A 23 -2.57 7.05 -12.72
CA ARG A 23 -2.38 5.67 -13.21
C ARG A 23 -1.43 4.88 -12.32
N SER A 24 -0.36 5.52 -11.88
CA SER A 24 0.63 4.92 -10.97
C SER A 24 -0.01 4.49 -9.66
N SER A 25 -0.83 5.33 -9.02
CA SER A 25 -1.49 4.99 -7.76
C SER A 25 -2.53 3.88 -7.91
N ILE A 26 -3.31 3.89 -9.00
CA ILE A 26 -4.27 2.82 -9.32
C ILE A 26 -3.54 1.48 -9.50
N SER A 27 -2.42 1.48 -10.25
CA SER A 27 -1.63 0.27 -10.46
C SER A 27 -1.05 -0.28 -9.16
N THR A 28 -0.52 0.58 -8.28
CA THR A 28 -0.03 0.17 -6.95
C THR A 28 -1.15 -0.47 -6.15
N ARG A 29 -2.31 0.18 -6.04
CA ARG A 29 -3.43 -0.35 -5.24
C ARG A 29 -3.87 -1.74 -5.73
N LYS A 30 -3.98 -1.93 -7.05
CA LYS A 30 -4.35 -3.22 -7.64
C LYS A 30 -3.30 -4.31 -7.37
N LEU A 31 -2.01 -3.98 -7.47
CA LEU A 31 -0.93 -4.91 -7.21
C LEU A 31 -0.87 -5.32 -5.73
N LEU A 32 -1.06 -4.36 -4.81
CA LEU A 32 -1.11 -4.65 -3.37
C LEU A 32 -2.32 -5.53 -3.02
N GLN A 33 -3.50 -5.26 -3.59
CA GLN A 33 -4.68 -6.11 -3.38
C GLN A 33 -4.43 -7.54 -3.87
N ALA A 34 -3.96 -7.69 -5.11
CA ALA A 34 -3.64 -9.00 -5.66
C ALA A 34 -2.58 -9.76 -4.85
N THR A 35 -1.64 -9.03 -4.25
CA THR A 35 -0.63 -9.62 -3.35
C THR A 35 -1.27 -10.15 -2.07
N ALA A 36 -2.15 -9.36 -1.43
CA ALA A 36 -2.85 -9.77 -0.22
C ALA A 36 -3.72 -11.01 -0.46
N ASP A 37 -4.50 -11.01 -1.55
CA ASP A 37 -5.39 -12.13 -1.90
C ASP A 37 -4.58 -13.41 -2.15
N LEU A 38 -3.47 -13.30 -2.88
CA LEU A 38 -2.59 -14.42 -3.20
C LEU A 38 -1.90 -15.04 -1.99
N ILE A 39 -1.42 -14.19 -1.08
CA ILE A 39 -0.81 -14.66 0.16
C ILE A 39 -1.89 -15.34 1.00
N ALA A 40 -3.07 -14.74 1.14
CA ALA A 40 -4.16 -15.34 1.91
C ALA A 40 -4.70 -16.66 1.32
N GLU A 41 -4.50 -16.90 0.02
CA GLU A 41 -4.92 -18.15 -0.63
C GLU A 41 -3.88 -19.29 -0.48
N ARG A 42 -2.58 -18.96 -0.36
CA ARG A 42 -1.48 -19.90 -0.67
C ARG A 42 -0.26 -19.77 0.23
N GLY A 43 -0.28 -18.81 1.16
CA GLY A 43 0.88 -18.33 1.88
C GLY A 43 1.87 -17.53 1.02
N TYR A 44 2.85 -16.95 1.72
CA TYR A 44 3.92 -16.15 1.11
C TYR A 44 4.78 -16.95 0.12
N GLU A 45 5.14 -18.19 0.45
CA GLU A 45 5.99 -19.01 -0.42
C GLU A 45 5.27 -19.46 -1.70
N GLY A 46 3.96 -19.74 -1.62
CA GLY A 46 3.13 -20.12 -2.77
C GLY A 46 2.78 -18.99 -3.74
N THR A 47 3.40 -17.82 -3.57
CA THR A 47 3.10 -16.61 -4.36
C THR A 47 4.34 -16.11 -5.10
N THR A 48 4.17 -15.76 -6.39
CA THR A 48 5.22 -15.17 -7.23
C THR A 48 4.83 -13.80 -7.81
N LEU A 49 5.83 -12.96 -8.15
CA LEU A 49 5.60 -11.65 -8.78
C LEU A 49 4.87 -11.77 -10.14
N ILE A 50 5.08 -12.87 -10.86
CA ILE A 50 4.41 -13.14 -12.14
C ILE A 50 2.91 -13.32 -11.92
N GLU A 51 2.52 -14.12 -10.93
CA GLU A 51 1.12 -14.39 -10.60
C GLU A 51 0.41 -13.16 -10.05
N ILE A 52 1.11 -12.36 -9.23
CA ILE A 52 0.60 -11.09 -8.73
C ILE A 52 0.31 -10.14 -9.89
N GLY A 53 1.26 -9.98 -10.82
CA GLY A 53 1.07 -9.19 -12.02
C GLY A 53 -0.15 -9.67 -12.81
N LYS A 54 -0.21 -10.97 -13.12
CA LYS A 54 -1.31 -11.59 -13.85
C LYS A 54 -2.67 -11.31 -13.20
N ARG A 55 -2.78 -11.50 -11.87
CA ARG A 55 -4.04 -11.26 -11.14
C ARG A 55 -4.43 -9.78 -11.08
N ALA A 56 -3.46 -8.88 -10.98
CA ALA A 56 -3.71 -7.44 -11.00
C ALA A 56 -3.97 -6.87 -12.41
N GLY A 57 -3.81 -7.67 -13.46
CA GLY A 57 -3.92 -7.24 -14.86
C GLY A 57 -2.70 -6.47 -15.38
N TYR A 58 -1.51 -6.76 -14.85
CA TYR A 58 -0.26 -6.10 -15.21
C TYR A 58 0.86 -7.09 -15.56
N SER A 59 1.85 -6.64 -16.33
CA SER A 59 3.00 -7.48 -16.70
C SER A 59 3.96 -7.68 -15.53
N HIS A 60 4.65 -8.82 -15.50
CA HIS A 60 5.73 -9.09 -14.54
C HIS A 60 6.82 -8.00 -14.56
N GLY A 61 7.18 -7.51 -15.76
CA GLY A 61 8.16 -6.43 -15.90
C GLY A 61 7.73 -5.13 -15.24
N LEU A 62 6.43 -4.80 -15.23
CA LEU A 62 5.92 -3.63 -14.51
C LEU A 62 6.07 -3.83 -12.99
N VAL A 63 5.73 -5.02 -12.47
CA VAL A 63 5.84 -5.32 -11.04
C VAL A 63 7.31 -5.25 -10.59
N THR A 64 8.20 -5.89 -11.35
CA THR A 64 9.65 -5.91 -11.08
C THR A 64 10.24 -4.50 -11.13
N ARG A 65 9.88 -3.70 -12.13
CA ARG A 65 10.33 -2.29 -12.21
C ARG A 65 9.86 -1.45 -11.02
N ARG A 66 8.66 -1.72 -10.50
CA ARG A 66 8.04 -0.90 -9.45
C ARG A 66 8.48 -1.29 -8.04
N PHE A 67 8.61 -2.59 -7.77
CA PHE A 67 8.86 -3.10 -6.42
C PHE A 67 10.19 -3.86 -6.32
N GLY A 68 10.77 -4.29 -7.44
CA GLY A 68 11.97 -5.13 -7.47
C GLY A 68 11.64 -6.57 -7.09
N THR A 69 11.53 -6.82 -5.79
CA THR A 69 11.43 -8.17 -5.21
C THR A 69 10.06 -8.46 -4.60
N LYS A 70 9.74 -9.74 -4.38
CA LYS A 70 8.56 -10.18 -3.62
C LYS A 70 8.57 -9.59 -2.20
N ALA A 71 9.74 -9.56 -1.55
CA ALA A 71 9.90 -8.99 -0.22
C ALA A 71 9.54 -7.49 -0.17
N ASN A 72 10.06 -6.68 -1.09
CA ASN A 72 9.76 -5.23 -1.12
C ASN A 72 8.28 -4.94 -1.41
N LEU A 73 7.65 -5.75 -2.26
CA LEU A 73 6.22 -5.64 -2.53
C LEU A 73 5.39 -5.97 -1.28
N VAL A 74 5.74 -7.02 -0.55
CA VAL A 74 5.07 -7.38 0.71
C VAL A 74 5.34 -6.34 1.80
N GLN A 75 6.55 -5.78 1.88
CA GLN A 75 6.85 -4.66 2.77
C GLN A 75 5.97 -3.44 2.45
N SER A 76 5.76 -3.15 1.16
CA SER A 76 4.85 -2.08 0.71
C SER A 76 3.39 -2.38 1.07
N LEU A 77 2.97 -3.65 0.99
CA LEU A 77 1.66 -4.09 1.45
C LEU A 77 1.50 -3.87 2.95
N ILE A 78 2.44 -4.35 3.76
CA ILE A 78 2.45 -4.18 5.22
C ILE A 78 2.37 -2.69 5.58
N ALA A 79 3.23 -1.85 5.01
CA ALA A 79 3.21 -0.41 5.27
C ALA A 79 1.86 0.24 4.88
N THR A 80 1.21 -0.25 3.81
CA THR A 80 -0.10 0.25 3.39
C THR A 80 -1.20 -0.19 4.34
N LEU A 81 -1.18 -1.44 4.81
CA LEU A 81 -2.11 -1.95 5.81
C LEU A 81 -1.92 -1.24 7.15
N SER A 82 -0.67 -1.08 7.61
CA SER A 82 -0.36 -0.32 8.83
C SER A 82 -0.91 1.10 8.77
N LYS A 83 -0.80 1.80 7.62
CA LYS A 83 -1.41 3.13 7.44
C LYS A 83 -2.94 3.09 7.50
N ARG A 84 -3.55 2.08 6.87
CA ARG A 84 -5.01 1.93 6.80
C ARG A 84 -5.63 1.66 8.16
N PHE A 85 -4.94 0.91 9.02
CA PHE A 85 -5.41 0.54 10.36
C PHE A 85 -4.85 1.45 11.47
N GLY A 86 -4.30 2.61 11.12
CA GLY A 86 -3.83 3.60 12.10
C GLY A 86 -2.56 3.21 12.87
N HIS A 87 -1.85 2.15 12.47
CA HIS A 87 -0.57 1.74 13.06
C HIS A 87 0.63 2.60 12.63
N VAL A 88 0.44 3.51 11.66
CA VAL A 88 1.41 4.59 11.44
C VAL A 88 1.08 5.69 12.41
N GLU A 89 1.48 5.43 13.66
CA GLU A 89 1.85 6.33 14.75
C GLU A 89 1.98 5.42 15.99
N MET A 90 2.92 4.46 15.94
CA MET A 90 3.15 3.50 17.04
C MET A 90 3.34 4.23 18.39
N SER A 91 3.92 5.43 18.36
CA SER A 91 4.05 6.35 19.50
C SER A 91 2.73 6.95 20.00
N GLN A 92 1.72 7.15 19.14
CA GLN A 92 0.41 7.67 19.56
C GLN A 92 -0.53 6.55 20.01
N THR A 93 -0.42 5.34 19.43
CA THR A 93 -1.24 4.18 19.85
C THR A 93 -0.82 3.68 21.22
N VAL A 94 0.48 3.61 21.47
CA VAL A 94 1.05 3.11 22.72
C VAL A 94 1.10 4.21 23.79
N GLY A 95 1.12 5.49 23.37
CA GLY A 95 1.30 6.62 24.29
C GLY A 95 2.61 6.49 25.06
N ASP A 96 2.54 6.63 26.37
CA ASP A 96 3.69 6.45 27.28
C ASP A 96 3.89 4.99 27.74
N ALA A 97 3.10 4.03 27.23
CA ALA A 97 3.22 2.65 27.65
C ALA A 97 4.55 2.04 27.20
N VAL A 98 5.14 1.21 28.06
CA VAL A 98 6.44 0.55 27.84
C VAL A 98 6.34 -0.92 28.21
N GLY A 99 7.27 -1.74 27.72
CA GLY A 99 7.32 -3.16 28.06
C GLY A 99 6.08 -3.93 27.59
N ILE A 100 5.52 -4.76 28.47
CA ILE A 100 4.40 -5.63 28.12
C ILE A 100 3.08 -4.87 27.89
N ASP A 101 2.89 -3.73 28.55
CA ASP A 101 1.69 -2.90 28.41
C ASP A 101 1.61 -2.26 27.02
N ALA A 102 2.77 -1.94 26.43
CA ALA A 102 2.86 -1.48 25.05
C ALA A 102 2.43 -2.57 24.05
N ILE A 103 2.82 -3.82 24.34
CA ILE A 103 2.47 -4.97 23.52
C ILE A 103 0.97 -5.27 23.65
N GLU A 104 0.41 -5.18 24.85
CA GLU A 104 -1.03 -5.38 25.10
C GLU A 104 -1.87 -4.31 24.38
N THR A 105 -1.46 -3.05 24.47
CA THR A 105 -2.11 -1.93 23.77
C THR A 105 -2.07 -2.12 22.25
N LEU A 106 -0.93 -2.58 21.74
CA LEU A 106 -0.79 -2.91 20.33
C LEU A 106 -1.74 -4.05 19.91
N LEU A 107 -1.79 -5.14 20.67
CA LEU A 107 -2.69 -6.27 20.41
C LEU A 107 -4.17 -5.88 20.48
N LEU A 108 -4.54 -5.00 21.42
CA LEU A 108 -5.90 -4.47 21.52
C LEU A 108 -6.26 -3.61 20.30
N SER A 109 -5.34 -2.75 19.85
CA SER A 109 -5.57 -1.91 18.66
C SER A 109 -5.76 -2.74 17.39
N ILE A 110 -5.04 -3.87 17.26
CA ILE A 110 -5.23 -4.83 16.17
C ILE A 110 -6.63 -5.48 16.27
N ARG A 111 -7.08 -5.83 17.49
CA ARG A 111 -8.40 -6.45 17.74
C ARG A 111 -9.56 -5.51 17.39
N VAL A 112 -9.51 -4.26 17.85
CA VAL A 112 -10.56 -3.26 17.62
C VAL A 112 -10.67 -2.92 16.12
N ASN A 113 -9.54 -2.74 15.44
CA ASN A 113 -9.53 -2.50 13.99
C ASN A 113 -9.99 -3.72 13.17
N ALA A 114 -9.79 -4.93 13.69
CA ALA A 114 -10.22 -6.15 13.03
C ALA A 114 -11.75 -6.36 13.06
N GLU A 115 -12.42 -5.85 14.09
CA GLU A 115 -13.89 -5.89 14.21
C GLU A 115 -14.59 -4.95 13.22
N GLU A 116 -13.94 -3.84 12.83
CA GLU A 116 -14.50 -2.88 11.86
C GLU A 116 -14.43 -3.34 10.39
N SER A 117 -13.64 -4.38 10.06
CA SER A 117 -13.55 -4.85 8.67
C SER A 117 -13.12 -6.33 8.55
N PRO A 118 -14.08 -7.28 8.49
CA PRO A 118 -13.83 -8.73 8.51
C PRO A 118 -12.90 -9.29 7.42
N GLN A 119 -12.74 -8.58 6.31
CA GLN A 119 -11.85 -8.99 5.21
C GLN A 119 -10.37 -8.76 5.52
N SER A 120 -10.06 -7.89 6.49
CA SER A 120 -8.71 -7.47 6.84
C SER A 120 -7.92 -8.54 7.61
N LEU A 121 -8.62 -9.36 8.40
CA LEU A 121 -8.00 -10.43 9.20
C LEU A 121 -7.56 -11.63 8.36
N ARG A 122 -8.26 -11.94 7.25
CA ARG A 122 -7.90 -13.10 6.41
C ARG A 122 -6.52 -12.97 5.79
N GLY A 123 -6.06 -11.75 5.51
CA GLY A 123 -4.72 -11.50 4.96
C GLY A 123 -3.58 -11.58 5.98
N PHE A 124 -3.88 -11.62 7.28
CA PHE A 124 -2.88 -11.72 8.36
C PHE A 124 -2.55 -13.16 8.78
N TYR A 125 -3.49 -14.09 8.58
CA TYR A 125 -3.43 -15.45 9.15
C TYR A 125 -3.57 -16.59 8.12
N ALA A 126 -3.47 -16.29 6.82
CA ALA A 126 -3.50 -17.29 5.76
C ALA A 126 -2.24 -17.21 4.86
#